data_AF-A0A150R1K9-F1
#
_entry.id   AF-A0A150R1K9-F1
#
_cell.length_a   1.000
_cell.length_b   1.000
_cell.length_c   1.000
_cell.angle_alpha   90.00
_cell.angle_beta   90.00
_cell.angle_gamma   90.00
#
_symmetry.space_group_name_H-M   'P 1'
#
loop_
_entity.id
_entity.type
_entity.pdbx_description
1 polymer ?
#
loop_
_entity_poly.entity_id
_entity_poly.type
_entity_poly.pdbx_seq_one_letter_code
_entity_poly.pdbx_strand_id
1 'polypeptide(L)'
;MSAAAQPPPPKPKASIVRYKAALRKAIRRNRREPEIDFLNITAMLDLMTIILVFLLKSVGSSAASIPQSKDLTLPKSVMQSEPSQEGVVVIVSKSQILVGEDPTPIVVLPNREQLAQSGVDAKYKRSGPNDLYVVPLANALSHARETDKAIRAAKGLDPSSSEAIIVADATTPYRLLIEVLFTLGQSEFGKYHLMVLSGNKQ
;
A
#
# COMPACT_ATOMS: atom_id res chain seq x y z
N MET A 1 -80.84 -67.20 -32.03
CA MET A 1 -80.40 -65.84 -31.67
C MET A 1 -79.09 -65.96 -30.91
N SER A 2 -77.97 -65.53 -31.49
CA SER A 2 -76.78 -65.09 -30.76
C SER A 2 -75.92 -64.28 -31.74
N ALA A 3 -75.90 -62.96 -31.57
CA ALA A 3 -75.16 -62.05 -32.43
C ALA A 3 -73.72 -61.90 -31.90
N ALA A 4 -72.74 -62.22 -32.74
CA ALA A 4 -71.34 -62.01 -32.46
C ALA A 4 -71.00 -60.51 -32.47
N ALA A 5 -70.36 -60.02 -31.41
CA ALA A 5 -69.88 -58.65 -31.30
C ALA A 5 -68.68 -58.41 -32.24
N GLN A 6 -68.73 -57.34 -33.04
CA GLN A 6 -67.64 -56.93 -33.91
C GLN A 6 -66.48 -56.30 -33.12
N PRO A 7 -65.22 -56.51 -33.54
CA PRO A 7 -64.06 -55.93 -32.85
C PRO A 7 -63.98 -54.41 -33.08
N PRO A 8 -63.43 -53.65 -32.11
CA PRO A 8 -63.38 -52.19 -32.19
C PRO A 8 -62.44 -51.71 -33.31
N PRO A 9 -62.75 -50.56 -33.95
CA PRO A 9 -62.00 -50.07 -35.09
C PRO A 9 -60.56 -49.66 -34.72
N PRO A 10 -59.60 -49.79 -35.66
CA PRO A 10 -58.20 -49.49 -35.40
C PRO A 10 -58.01 -47.99 -35.13
N LYS A 11 -57.28 -47.67 -34.04
CA LYS A 11 -57.02 -46.28 -33.63
C LYS A 11 -56.28 -45.52 -34.74
N PRO A 12 -56.66 -44.27 -35.05
CA PRO A 12 -56.07 -43.51 -36.14
C PRO A 12 -54.58 -43.25 -35.87
N LYS A 13 -53.74 -43.57 -36.86
CA LYS A 13 -52.30 -43.28 -36.81
C LYS A 13 -52.11 -41.77 -36.75
N ALA A 14 -51.45 -41.29 -35.70
CA ALA A 14 -51.24 -39.86 -35.49
C ALA A 14 -50.53 -39.22 -36.70
N SER A 15 -50.96 -38.01 -37.08
CA SER A 15 -50.38 -37.32 -38.24
C SER A 15 -48.89 -37.06 -38.01
N ILE A 16 -48.09 -37.23 -39.06
CA ILE A 16 -46.63 -37.03 -39.05
C ILE A 16 -46.26 -35.63 -38.52
N VAL A 17 -47.12 -34.64 -38.77
CA VAL A 17 -46.95 -33.26 -38.29
C VAL A 17 -47.02 -33.19 -36.77
N ARG A 18 -48.01 -33.86 -36.14
CA ARG A 18 -48.13 -33.92 -34.68
C ARG A 18 -46.98 -34.68 -34.04
N TYR A 19 -46.54 -35.77 -34.66
CA TYR A 19 -45.36 -36.51 -34.21
C TYR A 19 -44.10 -35.64 -34.26
N LYS A 20 -43.84 -34.96 -35.38
CA LYS A 20 -42.70 -34.05 -35.54
C LYS A 20 -42.76 -32.85 -34.58
N ALA A 21 -43.95 -32.35 -34.27
CA ALA A 21 -44.14 -31.27 -33.31
C ALA A 21 -43.87 -31.74 -31.87
N ALA A 22 -44.39 -32.90 -31.49
CA ALA A 22 -44.15 -33.52 -30.18
C ALA A 22 -42.68 -33.90 -30.00
N LEU A 23 -42.04 -34.44 -31.04
CA LEU A 23 -40.62 -34.76 -31.05
C LEU A 23 -39.76 -33.51 -30.88
N ARG A 24 -40.05 -32.42 -31.62
CA ARG A 24 -39.35 -31.14 -31.43
C ARG A 24 -39.55 -30.56 -30.03
N LYS A 25 -40.75 -30.68 -29.46
CA LYS A 25 -41.03 -30.25 -28.08
C LYS A 25 -40.27 -31.10 -27.05
N ALA A 26 -40.18 -32.40 -27.27
CA ALA A 26 -39.42 -33.31 -26.42
C ALA A 26 -37.92 -33.05 -26.50
N ILE A 27 -37.37 -32.85 -27.71
CA ILE A 27 -35.95 -32.49 -27.93
C ILE A 27 -35.61 -31.18 -27.22
N ARG A 28 -36.46 -30.14 -27.31
CA ARG A 28 -36.25 -28.88 -26.59
C ARG A 28 -36.28 -29.05 -25.08
N ARG A 29 -37.18 -29.88 -24.55
CA ARG A 29 -37.29 -30.17 -23.11
C ARG A 29 -36.11 -31.01 -22.59
N ASN A 30 -35.57 -31.92 -23.42
CA ASN A 30 -34.41 -32.76 -23.07
C ASN A 30 -33.06 -32.10 -23.35
N ARG A 31 -33.06 -30.91 -23.96
CA ARG A 31 -31.87 -30.06 -24.09
C ARG A 31 -31.62 -29.40 -22.73
N ARG A 32 -31.31 -30.20 -21.71
CA ARG A 32 -30.74 -29.70 -20.45
C ARG A 32 -29.51 -28.90 -20.81
N GLU A 33 -29.43 -27.68 -20.31
CA GLU A 33 -28.21 -26.89 -20.36
C GLU A 33 -27.09 -27.74 -19.73
N PRO A 34 -25.89 -27.78 -20.33
CA PRO A 34 -24.78 -28.51 -19.74
C PRO A 34 -24.54 -27.94 -18.34
N GLU A 35 -24.86 -28.73 -17.33
CA GLU A 35 -24.56 -28.42 -15.94
C GLU A 35 -23.04 -28.30 -15.85
N ILE A 36 -22.57 -27.09 -15.50
CA ILE A 36 -21.15 -26.75 -15.52
C ILE A 36 -20.51 -27.46 -14.32
N ASP A 37 -20.16 -28.72 -14.48
CA ASP A 37 -19.57 -29.57 -13.43
C ASP A 37 -18.03 -29.40 -13.36
N PHE A 38 -17.50 -28.40 -14.06
CA PHE A 38 -16.08 -28.06 -14.02
C PHE A 38 -15.90 -26.77 -13.23
N LEU A 39 -15.13 -26.89 -12.14
CA LEU A 39 -14.64 -25.75 -11.38
C LEU A 39 -13.92 -24.79 -12.34
N ASN A 40 -14.33 -23.52 -12.41
CA ASN A 40 -13.72 -22.52 -13.28
C ASN A 40 -12.38 -22.04 -12.68
N ILE A 41 -11.35 -22.89 -12.77
CA ILE A 41 -10.01 -22.64 -12.22
C ILE A 41 -9.42 -21.35 -12.81
N THR A 42 -9.74 -21.03 -14.07
CA THR A 42 -9.36 -19.76 -14.71
C THR A 42 -9.87 -18.54 -13.96
N ALA A 43 -11.14 -18.53 -13.53
CA ALA A 43 -11.70 -17.43 -12.75
C ALA A 43 -11.11 -17.36 -11.32
N MET A 44 -10.77 -18.51 -10.72
CA MET A 44 -10.14 -18.53 -9.39
C MET A 44 -8.69 -18.09 -9.43
N LEU A 45 -7.94 -18.50 -10.46
CA LEU A 45 -6.56 -18.05 -10.68
C LEU A 45 -6.54 -16.53 -10.80
N ASP A 46 -7.45 -15.95 -11.58
CA ASP A 46 -7.54 -14.50 -11.77
C ASP A 46 -7.78 -13.76 -10.44
N LEU A 47 -8.74 -14.22 -9.63
CA LEU A 47 -9.01 -13.67 -8.30
C LEU A 47 -7.80 -13.81 -7.36
N MET A 48 -7.15 -14.97 -7.33
CA MET A 48 -5.94 -15.19 -6.54
C MET A 48 -4.80 -14.28 -6.98
N THR A 49 -4.61 -14.08 -8.28
CA THR A 49 -3.58 -13.18 -8.81
C THR A 49 -3.89 -11.72 -8.54
N ILE A 50 -5.15 -11.29 -8.63
CA ILE A 50 -5.57 -9.93 -8.27
C ILE A 50 -5.31 -9.66 -6.79
N ILE A 51 -5.68 -10.60 -5.90
CA ILE A 51 -5.38 -10.49 -4.46
C ILE A 51 -3.87 -10.45 -4.23
N LEU A 52 -3.09 -11.32 -4.87
CA LEU A 52 -1.63 -11.36 -4.70
C LEU A 52 -0.97 -10.06 -5.16
N VAL A 53 -1.35 -9.53 -6.33
CA VAL A 53 -0.83 -8.25 -6.84
C VAL A 53 -1.22 -7.09 -5.90
N PHE A 54 -2.45 -7.09 -5.39
CA PHE A 54 -2.90 -6.09 -4.42
C PHE A 54 -2.14 -6.19 -3.10
N LEU A 55 -1.92 -7.41 -2.59
CA LEU A 55 -1.13 -7.64 -1.39
C LEU A 55 0.32 -7.22 -1.59
N LEU A 56 0.96 -7.59 -2.71
CA LEU A 56 2.32 -7.16 -3.05
C LEU A 56 2.42 -5.63 -3.12
N LYS A 57 1.41 -4.95 -3.70
CA LYS A 57 1.33 -3.49 -3.71
C LYS A 57 1.20 -2.90 -2.29
N SER A 58 0.36 -3.49 -1.44
CA SER A 58 0.08 -2.98 -0.08
C SER A 58 1.24 -3.18 0.92
N VAL A 59 2.03 -4.24 0.73
CA VAL A 59 3.20 -4.51 1.59
C VAL A 59 4.31 -3.50 1.33
N GLY A 60 4.46 -2.99 0.10
CA GLY A 60 5.46 -1.98 -0.24
C GLY A 60 5.17 -0.58 0.35
N SER A 61 3.90 -0.24 0.58
CA SER A 61 3.48 1.10 1.02
C SER A 61 3.32 1.25 2.54
N SER A 62 3.63 0.22 3.32
CA SER A 62 3.42 0.24 4.78
C SER A 62 4.64 0.79 5.50
N ALA A 63 4.53 1.99 6.08
CA ALA A 63 5.54 2.58 6.97
C ALA A 63 5.87 1.73 8.23
N ALA A 64 5.09 0.67 8.48
CA ALA A 64 5.22 -0.22 9.63
C ALA A 64 6.33 -1.29 9.50
N SER A 65 6.89 -1.52 8.31
CA SER A 65 7.94 -2.53 8.10
C SER A 65 9.31 -1.93 7.87
N ILE A 66 9.73 -0.98 8.73
CA ILE A 66 11.10 -0.46 8.67
C ILE A 66 12.07 -1.54 9.17
N PRO A 67 12.95 -2.09 8.31
CA PRO A 67 13.87 -3.14 8.71
C PRO A 67 14.81 -2.61 9.78
N GLN A 68 14.77 -3.19 10.98
CA GLN A 68 15.77 -2.91 12.00
C GLN A 68 17.11 -3.46 11.50
N SER A 69 18.05 -2.58 11.21
CA SER A 69 19.40 -2.93 10.76
C SER A 69 20.42 -2.46 11.79
N LYS A 70 21.70 -2.86 11.65
CA LYS A 70 22.77 -2.33 12.52
C LYS A 70 22.86 -0.79 12.45
N ASP A 71 22.42 -0.21 11.35
CA ASP A 71 22.48 1.22 11.06
C ASP A 71 21.28 2.01 11.60
N LEU A 72 20.17 1.34 11.91
CA LEU A 72 18.94 1.98 12.39
C LEU A 72 18.30 1.16 13.50
N THR A 73 18.39 1.68 14.73
CA THR A 73 17.70 1.13 15.91
C THR A 73 16.74 2.17 16.46
N LEU A 74 15.45 1.87 16.49
CA LEU A 74 14.45 2.84 16.95
C LEU A 74 14.49 3.04 18.48
N PRO A 75 14.25 4.27 18.97
CA PRO A 75 14.15 4.54 20.40
C PRO A 75 12.91 3.88 21.00
N LYS A 76 13.01 3.43 22.25
CA LYS A 76 11.89 2.84 23.00
C LYS A 76 11.09 3.93 23.70
N SER A 77 9.77 3.81 23.67
CA SER A 77 8.84 4.72 24.33
C SER A 77 7.71 3.94 25.00
N VAL A 78 7.11 4.50 26.05
CA VAL A 78 5.93 3.94 26.73
C VAL A 78 4.63 4.15 25.94
N MET A 79 4.71 4.75 24.76
CA MET A 79 3.56 4.99 23.88
C MET A 79 3.00 3.69 23.32
N GLN A 80 1.67 3.60 23.27
CA GLN A 80 0.92 2.45 22.74
C GLN A 80 0.05 2.83 21.53
N SER A 81 0.10 4.09 21.07
CA SER A 81 -0.64 4.53 19.89
C SER A 81 -0.06 3.91 18.62
N GLU A 82 -0.93 3.63 17.65
CA GLU A 82 -0.48 3.19 16.33
C GLU A 82 0.36 4.27 15.63
N PRO A 83 1.38 3.89 14.82
CA PRO A 83 2.15 4.83 14.03
C PRO A 83 1.25 5.60 13.05
N SER A 84 1.54 6.89 12.83
CA SER A 84 0.89 7.62 11.75
C SER A 84 1.23 6.95 10.42
N GLN A 85 0.20 6.68 9.62
CA GLN A 85 0.35 6.15 8.25
C GLN A 85 0.38 7.25 7.20
N GLU A 86 0.23 8.52 7.62
CA GLU A 86 0.13 9.66 6.73
C GLU A 86 1.30 10.61 6.92
N GLY A 87 2.06 10.82 5.84
CA GLY A 87 3.20 11.73 5.82
C GLY A 87 4.37 11.20 5.02
N VAL A 88 5.31 12.09 4.71
CA VAL A 88 6.58 11.75 4.06
C VAL A 88 7.52 11.18 5.11
N VAL A 89 8.04 9.99 4.86
CA VAL A 89 8.99 9.33 5.77
C VAL A 89 10.38 9.96 5.61
N VAL A 90 11.00 10.36 6.72
CA VAL A 90 12.39 10.82 6.77
C VAL A 90 13.15 9.91 7.73
N ILE A 91 14.12 9.17 7.20
CA ILE A 91 14.92 8.21 7.98
C ILE A 91 16.26 8.87 8.29
N VAL A 92 16.60 8.93 9.58
CA VAL A 92 17.90 9.39 10.08
C VAL A 92 18.60 8.21 10.73
N SER A 93 19.42 7.51 9.94
CA SER A 93 20.20 6.37 10.43
C SER A 93 21.52 6.83 11.05
N LYS A 94 22.41 5.90 11.41
CA LYS A 94 23.75 6.24 11.89
C LYS A 94 24.65 6.77 10.78
N SER A 95 24.49 6.25 9.57
CA SER A 95 25.36 6.57 8.43
C SER A 95 24.78 7.55 7.42
N GLN A 96 23.46 7.76 7.38
CA GLN A 96 22.84 8.58 6.33
C GLN A 96 21.44 9.10 6.65
N ILE A 97 20.96 10.03 5.83
CA ILE A 97 19.58 10.53 5.81
C ILE A 97 18.91 10.12 4.49
N LEU A 98 17.71 9.54 4.58
CA LEU A 98 16.87 9.14 3.45
C LEU A 98 15.51 9.84 3.52
N VAL A 99 14.88 10.03 2.37
CA VAL A 99 13.54 10.65 2.25
C VAL A 99 12.67 9.78 1.36
N GLY A 100 11.48 9.43 1.85
CA GLY A 100 10.51 8.60 1.14
C GLY A 100 10.97 7.15 0.98
N GLU A 101 10.64 6.57 -0.16
CA GLU A 101 10.94 5.17 -0.52
C GLU A 101 12.26 5.02 -1.30
N ASP A 102 12.88 6.14 -1.69
CA ASP A 102 14.13 6.12 -2.46
C ASP A 102 15.30 5.70 -1.56
N PRO A 103 16.02 4.61 -1.88
CA PRO A 103 17.17 4.16 -1.09
C PRO A 103 18.42 5.03 -1.27
N THR A 104 18.39 6.05 -2.15
CA THR A 104 19.53 6.93 -2.36
C THR A 104 19.76 7.88 -1.18
N PRO A 105 20.98 7.90 -0.59
CA PRO A 105 21.28 8.79 0.52
C PRO A 105 21.28 10.26 0.09
N ILE A 106 20.44 11.05 0.74
CA ILE A 106 20.39 12.51 0.56
C ILE A 106 21.59 13.17 1.24
N VAL A 107 21.96 12.64 2.40
CA VAL A 107 23.12 13.07 3.18
C VAL A 107 23.83 11.84 3.71
N VAL A 108 25.15 11.77 3.53
CA VAL A 108 26.00 10.81 4.22
C VAL A 108 26.53 11.48 5.49
N LEU A 109 26.38 10.79 6.62
CA LEU A 109 26.67 11.29 7.94
C LEU A 109 28.04 10.80 8.44
N PRO A 110 28.83 11.69 9.08
CA PRO A 110 30.02 11.28 9.80
C PRO A 110 29.67 10.56 11.11
N ASN A 111 30.69 10.25 11.91
CA ASN A 111 30.49 9.62 13.22
C ASN A 111 29.64 10.48 14.16
N ARG A 112 29.07 9.85 15.20
CA ARG A 112 28.11 10.49 16.10
C ARG A 112 28.76 11.59 16.94
N GLU A 113 30.04 11.43 17.28
CA GLU A 113 30.79 12.41 18.06
C GLU A 113 30.96 13.73 17.31
N GLN A 114 31.30 13.68 16.02
CA GLN A 114 31.40 14.85 15.16
C GLN A 114 30.03 15.49 14.94
N LEU A 115 29.01 14.69 14.64
CA LEU A 115 27.63 15.18 14.50
C LEU A 115 27.12 15.89 15.75
N ALA A 116 27.49 15.43 16.95
CA ALA A 116 27.11 16.08 18.19
C ALA A 116 27.74 17.47 18.36
N GLN A 117 28.94 17.68 17.80
CA GLN A 117 29.68 18.94 17.92
C GLN A 117 29.29 19.95 16.84
N SER A 118 29.25 19.53 15.56
CA SER A 118 29.08 20.43 14.42
C SER A 118 27.80 20.21 13.60
N GLY A 119 27.05 19.15 13.88
CA GLY A 119 25.95 18.71 13.02
C GLY A 119 26.44 18.21 11.67
N VAL A 120 25.59 18.33 10.64
CA VAL A 120 25.90 17.93 9.26
C VAL A 120 27.05 18.77 8.69
N ASP A 121 27.86 18.17 7.81
CA ASP A 121 28.98 18.83 7.12
C ASP A 121 28.55 20.16 6.47
N ALA A 122 29.43 21.16 6.54
CA ALA A 122 29.21 22.48 5.96
C ALA A 122 28.94 22.45 4.44
N LYS A 123 29.41 21.43 3.72
CA LYS A 123 29.16 21.23 2.28
C LYS A 123 27.68 21.02 1.95
N TYR A 124 26.89 20.58 2.92
CA TYR A 124 25.45 20.39 2.78
C TYR A 124 24.63 21.59 3.30
N LYS A 125 25.30 22.65 3.75
CA LYS A 125 24.68 23.83 4.39
C LYS A 125 24.79 25.06 3.48
N ARG A 126 23.89 26.03 3.65
CA ARG A 126 23.84 27.24 2.80
C ARG A 126 24.84 28.30 3.26
N SER A 127 24.89 28.58 4.56
CA SER A 127 25.59 29.76 5.10
C SER A 127 26.76 29.42 6.03
N GLY A 128 27.18 28.15 6.08
CA GLY A 128 28.35 27.68 6.83
C GLY A 128 28.03 26.57 7.84
N PRO A 129 29.03 26.18 8.68
CA PRO A 129 28.89 25.02 9.57
C PRO A 129 27.79 25.13 10.63
N ASN A 130 27.47 26.34 11.09
CA ASN A 130 26.48 26.55 12.14
C ASN A 130 25.04 26.71 11.63
N ASP A 131 24.85 26.81 10.32
CA ASP A 131 23.53 26.86 9.69
C ASP A 131 22.75 25.57 10.00
N LEU A 132 21.45 25.71 10.26
CA LEU A 132 20.57 24.58 10.52
C LEU A 132 19.95 24.02 9.24
N TYR A 133 20.01 24.79 8.15
CA TYR A 133 19.40 24.43 6.88
C TYR A 133 20.27 23.42 6.11
N VAL A 134 19.73 22.23 5.88
CA VAL A 134 20.37 21.18 5.09
C VAL A 134 19.83 21.22 3.66
N VAL A 135 20.61 21.77 2.74
CA VAL A 135 20.23 22.04 1.35
C VAL A 135 19.73 20.79 0.60
N PRO A 136 20.46 19.66 0.56
CA PRO A 136 19.99 18.49 -0.20
C PRO A 136 18.71 17.90 0.38
N LEU A 137 18.54 17.97 1.72
CA LEU A 137 17.32 17.52 2.39
C LEU A 137 16.12 18.39 1.99
N ALA A 138 16.29 19.72 1.98
CA ALA A 138 15.22 20.63 1.56
C ALA A 138 14.78 20.40 0.10
N ASN A 139 15.73 20.13 -0.80
CA ASN A 139 15.43 19.84 -2.19
C ASN A 139 14.59 18.55 -2.32
N ALA A 140 15.02 17.47 -1.65
CA ALA A 140 14.28 16.22 -1.63
C ALA A 140 12.88 16.37 -1.03
N LEU A 141 12.76 17.11 0.08
CA LEU A 141 11.50 17.39 0.75
C LEU A 141 10.55 18.22 -0.12
N SER A 142 11.07 19.18 -0.91
CA SER A 142 10.26 19.99 -1.82
C SER A 142 9.64 19.13 -2.93
N HIS A 143 10.40 18.18 -3.50
CA HIS A 143 9.88 17.22 -4.47
C HIS A 143 8.85 16.26 -3.85
N ALA A 144 9.12 15.77 -2.64
CA ALA A 144 8.19 14.90 -1.92
C ALA A 144 6.88 15.64 -1.60
N ARG A 145 6.98 16.92 -1.21
CA ARG A 145 5.83 17.77 -0.93
C ARG A 145 4.92 17.97 -2.14
N GLU A 146 5.49 18.25 -3.32
CA GLU A 146 4.67 18.45 -4.52
C GLU A 146 3.84 17.20 -4.84
N THR A 147 4.45 16.03 -4.68
CA THR A 147 3.78 14.73 -4.86
C THR A 147 2.69 14.51 -3.81
N ASP A 148 3.01 14.76 -2.54
CA ASP A 148 2.10 14.62 -1.41
C ASP A 148 0.90 15.57 -1.50
N LYS A 149 1.11 16.81 -1.95
CA LYS A 149 0.06 17.81 -2.19
C LYS A 149 -0.99 17.31 -3.19
N ALA A 150 -0.53 16.71 -4.30
CA ALA A 150 -1.42 16.12 -5.30
C ALA A 150 -2.23 14.95 -4.72
N ILE A 151 -1.59 14.10 -3.90
CA ILE A 151 -2.25 12.96 -3.23
C ILE A 151 -3.29 13.45 -2.23
N ARG A 152 -2.96 14.45 -1.40
CA ARG A 152 -3.87 15.04 -0.41
C ARG A 152 -5.08 15.68 -1.08
N ALA A 153 -4.87 16.45 -2.15
CA ALA A 153 -5.95 17.03 -2.93
C ALA A 153 -6.88 15.95 -3.52
N ALA A 154 -6.33 14.85 -4.04
CA ALA A 154 -7.12 13.73 -4.56
C ALA A 154 -7.90 12.98 -3.46
N LYS A 155 -7.38 12.94 -2.23
CA LYS A 155 -8.04 12.34 -1.06
C LYS A 155 -9.01 13.28 -0.33
N GLY A 156 -9.13 14.54 -0.75
CA GLY A 156 -9.95 15.55 -0.07
C GLY A 156 -9.38 16.02 1.28
N LEU A 157 -8.07 15.84 1.49
CA LEU A 157 -7.34 16.30 2.68
C LEU A 157 -6.77 17.70 2.42
N ASP A 158 -6.43 18.43 3.50
CA ASP A 158 -5.85 19.77 3.39
C ASP A 158 -4.47 19.74 2.70
N PRO A 159 -4.30 20.36 1.52
CA PRO A 159 -3.04 20.37 0.78
C PRO A 159 -2.09 21.52 1.19
N SER A 160 -2.46 22.33 2.19
CA SER A 160 -1.68 23.50 2.60
C SER A 160 -0.33 23.15 3.21
N SER A 161 -0.27 22.05 3.97
CA SER A 161 0.94 21.58 4.66
C SER A 161 1.08 20.07 4.52
N SER A 162 2.33 19.60 4.57
CA SER A 162 2.62 18.17 4.60
C SER A 162 2.97 17.72 6.01
N GLU A 163 2.77 16.43 6.27
CA GLU A 163 3.18 15.80 7.53
C GLU A 163 4.44 14.97 7.30
N ALA A 164 5.34 14.94 8.29
CA ALA A 164 6.58 14.17 8.22
C ALA A 164 6.57 13.06 9.28
N ILE A 165 6.96 11.86 8.88
CA ILE A 165 7.20 10.73 9.78
C ILE A 165 8.71 10.61 9.95
N ILE A 166 9.20 10.93 11.15
CA ILE A 166 10.63 10.98 11.45
C ILE A 166 11.03 9.68 12.13
N VAL A 167 11.92 8.96 11.45
CA VAL A 167 12.42 7.66 11.85
C VAL A 167 13.89 7.84 12.19
N ALA A 168 14.14 8.24 13.43
CA ALA A 168 15.50 8.50 13.90
C ALA A 168 16.04 7.30 14.67
N ASP A 169 17.31 6.99 14.44
CA ASP A 169 18.06 6.07 15.30
C ASP A 169 18.15 6.60 16.74
N ALA A 170 18.10 5.71 17.72
CA ALA A 170 18.03 6.04 19.13
C ALA A 170 19.24 6.85 19.63
N THR A 171 20.39 6.74 18.96
CA THR A 171 21.61 7.48 19.32
C THR A 171 21.80 8.74 18.47
N THR A 172 20.76 9.22 17.79
CA THR A 172 20.84 10.44 16.97
C THR A 172 21.14 11.66 17.85
N PRO A 173 22.24 12.39 17.60
CA PRO A 173 22.57 13.58 18.38
C PRO A 173 21.52 14.68 18.23
N TYR A 174 21.26 15.40 19.32
CA TYR A 174 20.24 16.45 19.36
C TYR A 174 20.47 17.55 18.32
N ARG A 175 21.74 17.92 18.08
CA ARG A 175 22.12 18.88 17.03
C ARG A 175 21.62 18.44 15.65
N LEU A 176 21.85 17.19 15.26
CA LEU A 176 21.40 16.64 13.99
C LEU A 176 19.87 16.62 13.90
N LEU A 177 19.18 16.21 14.97
CA LEU A 177 17.73 16.18 15.00
C LEU A 177 17.12 17.58 14.78
N ILE A 178 17.69 18.63 15.39
CA ILE A 178 17.25 20.01 15.17
C ILE A 178 17.47 20.44 13.71
N GLU A 179 18.60 20.12 13.09
CA GLU A 179 18.86 20.47 11.69
C GLU A 179 17.83 19.84 10.74
N VAL A 180 17.46 18.58 10.99
CA VAL A 180 16.40 17.89 10.25
C VAL A 180 15.03 18.56 10.47
N LEU A 181 14.65 18.83 11.72
CA LEU A 181 13.38 19.47 12.06
C LEU A 181 13.28 20.90 11.52
N PHE A 182 14.37 21.67 11.59
CA PHE A 182 14.45 23.01 11.04
C PHE A 182 14.23 22.99 9.53
N THR A 183 14.91 22.07 8.84
CA THR A 183 14.78 21.93 7.39
C THR A 183 13.37 21.51 7.00
N LEU A 184 12.76 20.56 7.72
CA LEU A 184 11.36 20.17 7.54
C LEU A 184 10.40 21.36 7.67
N GLY A 185 10.55 22.16 8.73
CA GLY A 185 9.73 23.36 8.93
C GLY A 185 9.88 24.39 7.81
N GLN A 186 11.10 24.59 7.30
CA GLN A 186 11.35 25.46 6.15
C GLN A 186 10.79 24.90 4.82
N SER A 187 10.59 23.58 4.74
CA SER A 187 9.99 22.89 3.59
C SER A 187 8.46 22.70 3.71
N GLU A 188 7.79 23.49 4.56
CA GLU A 188 6.32 23.49 4.74
C GLU A 188 5.75 22.17 5.30
N PHE A 189 6.55 21.44 6.09
CA PHE A 189 6.06 20.32 6.91
C PHE A 189 5.59 20.83 8.27
N GLY A 190 4.27 20.81 8.48
CA GLY A 190 3.62 21.43 9.64
C GLY A 190 3.43 20.51 10.85
N LYS A 191 3.46 19.18 10.65
CA LYS A 191 3.34 18.20 11.73
C LYS A 191 4.44 17.15 11.64
N TYR A 192 4.94 16.75 12.80
CA TYR A 192 6.02 15.76 12.94
C TYR A 192 5.54 14.57 13.76
N HIS A 193 5.65 13.38 13.19
CA HIS A 193 5.37 12.12 13.84
C HIS A 193 6.69 11.42 14.13
N LEU A 194 7.11 11.38 15.39
CA LEU A 194 8.33 10.69 15.80
C LEU A 194 8.04 9.20 15.99
N MET A 195 8.72 8.36 15.23
CA MET A 195 8.53 6.92 15.32
C MET A 195 9.36 6.31 16.44
N VAL A 196 8.69 5.51 17.27
CA VAL A 196 9.27 4.90 18.47
C VAL A 196 8.81 3.44 18.56
N LEU A 197 9.62 2.59 19.18
CA LEU A 197 9.19 1.24 19.56
C LEU A 197 8.39 1.32 20.85
N SER A 198 7.22 0.68 20.88
CA SER A 198 6.49 0.50 22.13
C SER A 198 7.31 -0.39 23.07
N GLY A 199 7.71 0.16 24.21
CA GLY A 199 8.40 -0.54 25.28
C GLY A 199 7.45 -0.75 26.45
N ASN A 200 7.46 -1.96 27.02
CA ASN A 200 6.78 -2.20 28.29
C ASN A 200 7.42 -1.32 29.37
N LYS A 201 6.57 -0.72 30.22
CA LYS A 201 6.96 -0.02 31.44
C LYS A 201 7.92 -0.92 32.23
N GLN A 202 9.16 -0.46 32.47
CA GLN A 202 10.00 -1.02 33.53
C GLN A 202 9.56 -0.44 34.87
#